data_AF-A0A7S1FJS6-F1
#
_entry.id   AF-A0A7S1FJS6-F1
#
_cell.length_a   1.000
_cell.length_b   1.000
_cell.length_c   1.000
_cell.angle_alpha   90.00
_cell.angle_beta   90.00
_cell.angle_gamma   90.00
#
_symmetry.space_group_name_H-M   'P 1'
#
loop_
_entity.id
_entity.type
_entity.pdbx_description
1 polymer ?
#
loop_
_entity_poly.entity_id
_entity_poly.type
_entity_poly.pdbx_seq_one_letter_code
_entity_poly.pdbx_strand_id
1 'polypeptide(L)'
;QIECEKLGKFGPPGNFKMKMSGSAFVTFGTLARRNVLLRKKPSIFRSFWSHQSYTFWNFGKVPFASVTLRCERAIHPDDLNWKNLHIPPSVRKRRVFFLSCFMSVVFCALIVPTLTCLPWGSFEGPLVLLLINLVVLPVATRSIVMWARPLRNSVGESMKMRLSCWFLTLNTIILPLITLFLTYPTFKSQTENTIQHGIIDPIWNHNTSGARAAWAA
;
A
#
# COMPACT_ATOMS: atom_id res chain seq x y z
N GLN A 1 10.79 1.53 -42.94
CA GLN A 1 10.94 0.08 -43.09
C GLN A 1 11.16 -0.49 -41.70
N ILE A 2 10.30 -1.41 -41.24
CA ILE A 2 10.46 -2.06 -39.94
C ILE A 2 11.25 -3.33 -40.23
N GLU A 3 12.51 -3.37 -39.84
CA GLU A 3 13.37 -4.52 -40.02
C GLU A 3 13.19 -5.44 -38.81
N CYS A 4 12.38 -6.49 -38.97
CA CYS A 4 12.23 -7.52 -37.95
C CYS A 4 13.44 -8.46 -38.02
N GLU A 5 14.48 -8.14 -37.27
CA GLU A 5 15.66 -8.98 -37.13
C GLU A 5 15.26 -10.29 -36.43
N LYS A 6 15.40 -11.42 -37.16
CA LYS A 6 15.07 -12.76 -36.67
C LYS A 6 16.06 -13.17 -35.58
N LEU A 7 15.74 -12.86 -34.32
CA LEU A 7 16.44 -13.40 -33.15
C LEU A 7 16.28 -14.94 -33.11
N GLY A 8 17.31 -15.62 -33.63
CA GLY A 8 17.86 -16.89 -33.15
C GLY A 8 16.92 -18.08 -33.00
N LYS A 9 16.81 -18.89 -34.07
CA LYS A 9 16.35 -20.28 -34.00
C LYS A 9 17.47 -21.18 -33.42
N PHE A 10 17.53 -21.32 -32.10
CA PHE A 10 18.31 -22.40 -31.47
C PHE A 10 17.40 -23.16 -30.50
N GLY A 11 16.66 -24.13 -31.03
CA GLY A 11 15.87 -25.08 -30.26
C GLY A 11 15.60 -26.33 -31.10
N PRO A 12 15.65 -27.54 -30.52
CA PRO A 12 15.41 -28.78 -31.23
C PRO A 12 14.01 -28.80 -31.86
N PRO A 13 13.78 -29.60 -32.93
CA PRO A 13 12.51 -29.70 -33.62
C PRO A 13 11.48 -30.45 -32.76
N GLY A 14 10.97 -29.79 -31.73
CA GLY A 14 9.75 -30.15 -31.02
C GLY A 14 8.62 -29.24 -31.49
N ASN A 15 7.40 -29.79 -31.63
CA ASN A 15 6.16 -29.07 -31.96
C ASN A 15 5.75 -28.08 -30.84
N PHE A 16 6.60 -27.11 -30.52
CA PHE A 16 6.27 -26.02 -29.62
C PHE A 16 5.48 -25.00 -30.40
N LYS A 17 4.15 -25.02 -30.21
CA LYS A 17 3.26 -23.95 -30.65
C LYS A 17 3.73 -22.65 -29.97
N MET A 18 4.54 -21.88 -30.68
CA MET A 18 5.12 -20.63 -30.16
C MET A 18 4.00 -19.64 -29.86
N LYS A 19 3.73 -19.44 -28.58
CA LYS A 19 2.79 -18.43 -28.12
C LYS A 19 3.48 -17.07 -28.16
N MET A 20 3.22 -16.29 -29.20
CA MET A 20 3.72 -14.91 -29.28
C MET A 20 3.12 -14.07 -28.15
N SER A 21 3.95 -13.29 -27.47
CA SER A 21 3.62 -12.56 -26.23
C SER A 21 2.79 -11.28 -26.45
N GLY A 22 2.29 -11.04 -27.67
CA GLY A 22 1.54 -9.84 -28.05
C GLY A 22 2.32 -8.54 -27.88
N SER A 23 3.64 -8.61 -27.67
CA SER A 23 4.52 -7.47 -27.40
C SER A 23 5.71 -7.53 -28.36
N ALA A 24 6.15 -6.38 -28.86
CA ALA A 24 7.31 -6.27 -29.74
C ALA A 24 8.11 -5.00 -29.40
N PHE A 25 9.42 -5.05 -29.63
CA PHE A 25 10.29 -3.88 -29.56
C PHE A 25 10.41 -3.27 -30.95
N VAL A 26 10.38 -1.94 -31.02
CA VAL A 26 10.52 -1.20 -32.28
C VAL A 26 11.66 -0.22 -32.14
N THR A 27 12.60 -0.26 -33.08
CA THR A 27 13.67 0.72 -33.21
C THR A 27 13.25 1.81 -34.19
N PHE A 28 13.72 3.04 -33.95
CA PHE A 28 13.46 4.17 -34.85
C PHE A 28 14.78 4.58 -35.48
N GLY A 29 14.80 4.77 -36.79
CA GLY A 29 16.00 5.24 -37.49
C GLY A 29 16.44 6.65 -37.08
N THR A 30 15.52 7.46 -36.50
CA THR A 30 15.84 8.81 -36.01
C THR A 30 15.27 9.07 -34.61
N LEU A 31 16.11 9.71 -33.78
CA LEU A 31 15.80 10.03 -32.39
C LEU A 31 14.71 11.12 -32.27
N ALA A 32 14.68 12.07 -33.21
CA ALA A 32 13.65 13.09 -33.32
C ALA A 32 12.26 12.47 -33.53
N ARG A 33 12.11 11.51 -34.45
CA ARG A 33 10.84 10.84 -34.73
C ARG A 33 10.34 10.06 -33.52
N ARG A 34 11.24 9.36 -32.83
CA ARG A 34 10.94 8.67 -31.55
C ARG A 34 10.41 9.66 -30.52
N ASN A 35 11.09 10.79 -30.32
CA ASN A 35 10.70 11.77 -29.31
C ASN A 35 9.37 12.45 -29.64
N VAL A 36 9.07 12.71 -30.92
CA VAL A 36 7.77 13.23 -31.37
C VAL A 36 6.65 12.21 -31.10
N LEU A 37 6.87 10.94 -31.45
CA LEU A 37 5.87 9.87 -31.28
C LEU A 37 5.63 9.50 -29.81
N LEU A 38 6.67 9.57 -28.98
CA LEU A 38 6.60 9.33 -27.54
C LEU A 38 6.39 10.62 -26.74
N ARG A 39 6.15 11.77 -27.40
CA ARG A 39 5.94 13.04 -26.70
C ARG A 39 4.66 12.93 -25.90
N LYS A 40 4.78 12.88 -24.58
CA LYS A 40 3.62 12.98 -23.70
C LYS A 40 3.05 14.37 -23.81
N LYS A 41 1.73 14.48 -23.96
CA LYS A 41 1.03 15.72 -23.63
C LYS A 41 1.20 15.94 -22.12
N PRO A 42 1.86 17.01 -21.67
CA PRO A 42 2.05 17.26 -20.25
C PRO A 42 0.66 17.53 -19.65
N SER A 43 0.10 16.52 -18.99
CA SER A 43 -1.06 16.71 -18.15
C SER A 43 -0.55 16.85 -16.73
N ILE A 44 -0.52 18.10 -16.26
CA ILE A 44 -0.02 18.48 -14.93
C ILE A 44 -0.75 17.65 -13.85
N PHE A 45 -2.08 17.54 -13.94
CA PHE A 45 -2.90 16.74 -13.01
C PHE A 45 -2.66 15.22 -13.12
N ARG A 46 -2.40 14.70 -14.32
CA ARG A 46 -2.20 13.25 -14.52
C ARG A 46 -0.79 12.80 -14.10
N SER A 47 0.18 13.71 -14.06
CA SER A 47 1.55 13.43 -13.59
C SER A 47 1.59 12.95 -12.14
N PHE A 48 0.76 13.53 -11.26
CA PHE A 48 0.76 13.19 -9.84
C PHE A 48 0.28 11.76 -9.54
N TRP A 49 -0.64 11.22 -10.33
CA TRP A 49 -1.29 9.94 -10.03
C TRP A 49 -1.02 8.84 -11.06
N SER A 50 -0.48 9.17 -12.22
CA SER A 50 -0.35 8.25 -13.34
C SER A 50 1.09 8.18 -13.85
N HIS A 51 1.79 7.13 -13.43
CA HIS A 51 3.04 6.67 -14.06
C HIS A 51 2.83 6.09 -15.47
N GLN A 52 1.74 6.44 -16.16
CA GLN A 52 1.47 5.90 -17.49
C GLN A 52 2.38 6.59 -18.51
N SER A 53 3.41 5.87 -18.95
CA SER A 53 4.33 6.26 -20.01
C SER A 53 4.04 5.67 -21.37
N TYR A 54 2.77 5.61 -21.73
CA TYR A 54 2.39 5.07 -23.03
C TYR A 54 1.64 6.07 -23.91
N THR A 55 1.86 5.94 -25.21
CA THR A 55 1.06 6.55 -26.27
C THR A 55 0.33 5.43 -27.01
N PHE A 56 -0.84 5.74 -27.57
CA PHE A 56 -1.54 4.79 -28.42
C PHE A 56 -1.11 5.03 -29.87
N TRP A 57 -0.74 3.96 -30.54
CA TRP A 57 -0.42 3.98 -31.96
C TRP A 57 -1.45 3.13 -32.70
N ASN A 58 -2.22 3.79 -33.56
CA ASN A 58 -3.20 3.13 -34.40
C ASN A 58 -2.56 2.82 -35.77
N PHE A 59 -2.62 1.56 -36.19
CA PHE A 59 -2.29 1.16 -37.54
C PHE A 59 -3.57 0.98 -38.37
N GLY A 60 -3.50 1.31 -39.66
CA GLY A 60 -4.61 1.14 -40.61
C GLY A 60 -5.36 2.42 -40.94
N LYS A 61 -6.07 2.38 -42.07
CA LYS A 61 -6.99 3.42 -42.53
C LYS A 61 -8.40 2.83 -42.41
N VAL A 62 -9.34 3.61 -41.85
CA VAL A 62 -10.78 3.27 -41.89
C VAL A 62 -11.14 2.99 -43.37
N PRO A 63 -11.87 1.90 -43.71
CA PRO A 63 -12.74 1.08 -42.86
C PRO A 63 -12.13 -0.20 -42.29
N PHE A 64 -10.86 -0.51 -42.53
CA PHE A 64 -10.25 -1.76 -42.04
C PHE A 64 -9.87 -1.65 -40.56
N ALA A 65 -9.91 -2.78 -39.84
CA ALA A 65 -9.70 -2.89 -38.40
C ALA A 65 -8.44 -2.13 -37.95
N SER A 66 -8.66 -1.02 -37.24
CA SER A 66 -7.57 -0.26 -36.64
C SER A 66 -7.05 -1.02 -35.42
N VAL A 67 -5.81 -1.49 -35.50
CA VAL A 67 -5.17 -2.10 -34.34
C VAL A 67 -4.53 -0.98 -33.54
N THR A 68 -5.09 -0.72 -32.37
CA THR A 68 -4.55 0.22 -31.38
C THR A 68 -3.50 -0.49 -30.54
N LEU A 69 -2.22 -0.21 -30.82
CA LEU A 69 -1.11 -0.70 -30.02
C LEU A 69 -0.74 0.29 -28.94
N ARG A 70 -0.42 -0.22 -27.75
CA ARG A 70 0.13 0.58 -26.67
C ARG A 70 1.65 0.65 -26.84
N CYS A 71 2.16 1.83 -27.15
CA CYS A 71 3.59 2.09 -27.30
C CYS A 71 4.14 2.74 -26.05
N GLU A 72 5.25 2.22 -25.53
CA GLU A 72 5.92 2.74 -24.36
C GLU A 72 7.43 2.79 -24.63
N ARG A 73 8.15 3.71 -23.98
CA ARG A 73 9.61 3.77 -24.11
C ARG A 73 10.21 2.45 -23.65
N ALA A 74 11.05 1.85 -24.48
CA ALA A 74 11.73 0.61 -24.16
C ALA A 74 12.50 0.75 -22.84
N ILE A 75 12.37 -0.27 -22.00
CA ILE A 75 13.01 -0.38 -20.69
C ILE A 75 14.43 -0.89 -20.94
N HIS A 76 15.40 -0.47 -20.13
CA HIS A 76 16.74 -1.05 -20.17
C HIS A 76 16.64 -2.58 -19.98
N PRO A 77 17.34 -3.41 -20.78
CA PRO A 77 17.23 -4.87 -20.71
C PRO A 77 17.51 -5.42 -19.31
N ASP A 78 18.43 -4.81 -18.56
CA ASP A 78 18.78 -5.24 -17.19
C ASP A 78 17.70 -4.93 -16.14
N ASP A 79 16.89 -3.89 -16.37
CA ASP A 79 15.76 -3.55 -15.49
C ASP A 79 14.50 -4.36 -15.85
N LEU A 80 14.49 -5.01 -17.02
CA LEU A 80 13.34 -5.75 -17.53
C LEU A 80 13.31 -7.18 -16.98
N ASN A 81 12.23 -7.54 -16.29
CA ASN A 81 11.99 -8.92 -15.88
C ASN A 81 11.27 -9.70 -17.00
N TRP A 82 12.05 -10.36 -17.85
CA TRP A 82 11.58 -11.15 -19.00
C TRP A 82 10.54 -12.21 -18.63
N LYS A 83 10.65 -12.83 -17.45
CA LYS A 83 9.70 -13.86 -16.98
C LYS A 83 8.30 -13.29 -16.78
N ASN A 84 8.16 -11.99 -16.51
CA ASN A 84 6.89 -11.34 -16.21
C ASN A 84 6.32 -10.56 -17.40
N LEU A 85 6.99 -10.57 -18.57
CA LEU A 85 6.60 -9.78 -19.74
C LEU A 85 5.19 -10.11 -20.23
N HIS A 86 4.83 -11.40 -20.21
CA HIS A 86 3.53 -11.91 -20.68
C HIS A 86 2.33 -11.51 -19.79
N ILE A 87 2.57 -10.95 -18.61
CA ILE A 87 1.49 -10.61 -17.67
C ILE A 87 0.90 -9.24 -18.04
N PRO A 88 -0.40 -9.13 -18.35
CA PRO A 88 -0.99 -7.85 -18.69
C PRO A 88 -0.98 -6.88 -17.48
N PRO A 89 -0.84 -5.56 -17.72
CA PRO A 89 -0.70 -4.58 -16.64
C PRO A 89 -1.95 -4.49 -15.74
N SER A 90 -3.14 -4.75 -16.29
CA SER A 90 -4.39 -4.81 -15.52
C SER A 90 -4.37 -5.90 -14.46
N VAL A 91 -3.89 -7.10 -14.81
CA VAL A 91 -3.76 -8.23 -13.88
C VAL A 91 -2.74 -7.93 -12.78
N ARG A 92 -1.61 -7.29 -13.11
CA ARG A 92 -0.62 -6.87 -12.08
C ARG A 92 -1.23 -5.88 -11.09
N LYS A 93 -1.90 -4.83 -11.57
CA LYS A 93 -2.57 -3.84 -10.71
C LYS A 93 -3.59 -4.49 -9.80
N ARG A 94 -4.43 -5.37 -10.35
CA ARG A 94 -5.44 -6.11 -9.60
C ARG A 94 -4.81 -6.99 -8.51
N ARG A 95 -3.72 -7.71 -8.81
CA ARG A 95 -2.98 -8.51 -7.82
C ARG A 95 -2.43 -7.65 -6.69
N VAL A 96 -1.76 -6.55 -7.01
CA VAL A 96 -1.23 -5.62 -6.01
C VAL A 96 -2.35 -5.10 -5.12
N PHE A 97 -3.47 -4.67 -5.71
CA PHE A 97 -4.61 -4.17 -4.96
C PHE A 97 -5.16 -5.21 -3.99
N PHE A 98 -5.52 -6.41 -4.47
CA PHE A 98 -6.08 -7.46 -3.61
C PHE A 98 -5.11 -7.91 -2.51
N LEU A 99 -3.83 -8.10 -2.85
CA LEU A 99 -2.82 -8.48 -1.86
C LEU A 99 -2.59 -7.38 -0.83
N SER A 100 -2.56 -6.12 -1.25
CA SER A 100 -2.43 -4.99 -0.31
C SER A 100 -3.63 -4.93 0.63
N CYS A 101 -4.85 -5.02 0.10
CA CYS A 101 -6.07 -5.04 0.92
C CYS A 101 -6.07 -6.22 1.90
N PHE A 102 -5.77 -7.43 1.42
CA PHE A 102 -5.70 -8.62 2.26
C PHE A 102 -4.69 -8.44 3.40
N MET A 103 -3.46 -8.01 3.09
CA MET A 103 -2.44 -7.78 4.11
C MET A 103 -2.84 -6.68 5.08
N SER A 104 -3.57 -5.65 4.63
CA SER A 104 -4.08 -4.58 5.51
C SER A 104 -5.08 -5.11 6.53
N VAL A 105 -6.00 -5.99 6.10
CA VAL A 105 -6.94 -6.65 7.01
C VAL A 105 -6.20 -7.50 8.04
N VAL A 106 -5.19 -8.27 7.61
CA VAL A 106 -4.33 -9.05 8.52
C VAL A 106 -3.62 -8.15 9.51
N PHE A 107 -3.05 -7.02 9.06
CA PHE A 107 -2.40 -6.04 9.93
C PHE A 107 -3.37 -5.44 10.95
N CYS A 108 -4.57 -5.04 10.54
CA CYS A 108 -5.60 -4.55 11.45
C CYS A 108 -5.99 -5.61 12.48
N ALA A 109 -6.18 -6.86 12.05
CA ALA A 109 -6.53 -7.97 12.94
C ALA A 109 -5.44 -8.27 13.97
N LEU A 110 -4.16 -8.01 13.66
CA LEU A 110 -3.06 -8.16 14.60
C LEU A 110 -2.92 -6.96 15.54
N ILE A 111 -3.06 -5.74 15.02
CA ILE A 111 -2.77 -4.52 15.78
C ILE A 111 -3.95 -4.12 16.68
N VAL A 112 -5.20 -4.23 16.21
CA VAL A 112 -6.36 -3.78 16.99
C VAL A 112 -6.43 -4.48 18.36
N PRO A 113 -6.31 -5.81 18.47
CA PRO A 113 -6.27 -6.47 19.78
C PRO A 113 -5.11 -5.99 20.65
N THR A 114 -3.92 -5.78 20.07
CA THR A 114 -2.78 -5.27 20.85
C THR A 114 -3.01 -3.86 21.39
N LEU A 115 -3.73 -3.00 20.66
CA LEU A 115 -4.06 -1.65 21.12
C LEU A 115 -5.21 -1.63 22.13
N THR A 116 -6.16 -2.56 22.05
CA THR A 116 -7.32 -2.58 22.95
C THR A 116 -7.08 -3.37 24.24
N CYS A 117 -6.24 -4.41 24.20
CA CYS A 117 -6.03 -5.29 25.35
C CYS A 117 -4.89 -4.84 26.26
N LEU A 118 -3.94 -4.04 25.75
CA LEU A 118 -2.83 -3.54 26.57
C LEU A 118 -3.20 -2.18 27.18
N PRO A 119 -3.09 -2.03 28.51
CA PRO A 119 -3.33 -0.75 29.15
C PRO A 119 -2.32 0.27 28.65
N TRP A 120 -2.79 1.45 28.25
CA TRP A 120 -2.00 2.54 27.66
C TRP A 120 -0.85 3.05 28.54
N GLY A 121 -0.82 2.66 29.82
CA GLY A 121 0.28 2.94 30.75
C GLY A 121 1.41 1.90 30.77
N SER A 122 1.27 0.78 30.07
CA SER A 122 2.29 -0.29 30.05
C SER A 122 3.25 -0.12 28.86
N PHE A 123 4.56 -0.23 29.12
CA PHE A 123 5.61 -0.12 28.11
C PHE A 123 5.59 -1.24 27.05
N GLU A 124 4.84 -2.32 27.29
CA GLU A 124 4.79 -3.49 26.43
C GLU A 124 4.09 -3.25 25.09
N GLY A 125 3.05 -2.41 25.04
CA GLY A 125 2.30 -2.14 23.81
C GLY A 125 3.15 -1.53 22.69
N PRO A 126 3.86 -0.42 22.94
CA PRO A 126 4.76 0.18 21.96
C PRO A 126 5.86 -0.78 21.49
N LEU A 127 6.41 -1.61 22.38
CA LEU A 127 7.44 -2.60 22.03
C LEU A 127 6.90 -3.67 21.07
N VAL A 128 5.71 -4.21 21.35
CA VAL A 128 5.05 -5.20 20.46
C VAL A 128 4.77 -4.57 19.09
N LEU A 129 4.28 -3.33 19.06
CA LEU A 129 3.98 -2.62 17.82
C LEU A 129 5.25 -2.31 17.01
N LEU A 130 6.36 -1.98 17.68
CA LEU A 130 7.67 -1.83 17.06
C LEU A 130 8.16 -3.16 16.48
N LEU A 131 8.02 -4.27 17.21
CA LEU A 131 8.41 -5.60 16.73
C LEU A 131 7.61 -6.02 15.49
N ILE A 132 6.29 -5.76 15.49
CA ILE A 132 5.41 -6.00 14.33
C ILE A 132 5.89 -5.17 13.13
N ASN A 133 6.17 -3.87 13.32
CA ASN A 133 6.66 -3.01 12.25
C ASN A 133 8.06 -3.39 11.76
N LEU A 134 8.92 -3.95 12.63
CA LEU A 134 10.28 -4.35 12.27
C LEU A 134 10.30 -5.68 11.49
N VAL A 135 9.46 -6.65 11.87
CA VAL A 135 9.51 -8.02 11.32
C VAL A 135 8.40 -8.28 10.31
N VAL A 136 7.15 -8.04 10.68
CA VAL A 136 5.99 -8.41 9.86
C VAL A 136 5.91 -7.54 8.62
N LEU A 137 6.20 -6.24 8.76
CA LEU A 137 6.10 -5.29 7.66
C LEU A 137 7.05 -5.55 6.48
N PRO A 138 8.38 -5.72 6.66
CA PRO A 138 9.27 -6.02 5.55
C PRO A 138 8.95 -7.38 4.90
N VAL A 139 8.52 -8.38 5.68
CA VAL A 139 8.10 -9.68 5.15
C VAL A 139 6.82 -9.55 4.30
N ALA A 140 5.84 -8.78 4.78
CA ALA A 140 4.60 -8.53 4.08
C ALA A 140 4.82 -7.79 2.75
N THR A 141 5.55 -6.68 2.79
CA THR A 141 5.84 -5.87 1.59
C THR A 141 6.65 -6.65 0.56
N ARG A 142 7.66 -7.43 1.00
CA ARG A 142 8.41 -8.33 0.12
C ARG A 142 7.50 -9.37 -0.53
N SER A 143 6.60 -9.97 0.25
CA SER A 143 5.64 -10.95 -0.26
C SER A 143 4.75 -10.33 -1.33
N ILE A 144 4.10 -9.20 -1.04
CA ILE A 144 3.23 -8.50 -2.02
C ILE A 144 3.98 -8.23 -3.33
N VAL A 145 5.23 -7.77 -3.25
CA VAL A 145 6.04 -7.46 -4.44
C VAL A 145 6.40 -8.71 -5.25
N MET A 146 6.76 -9.81 -4.59
CA MET A 146 7.05 -11.08 -5.26
C MET A 146 5.80 -11.62 -6.00
N TRP A 147 4.64 -11.55 -5.37
CA TRP A 147 3.37 -12.00 -5.95
C TRP A 147 2.83 -11.07 -7.06
N ALA A 148 3.06 -9.75 -6.92
CA ALA A 148 2.70 -8.76 -7.92
C ALA A 148 3.43 -8.95 -9.25
N ARG A 149 4.63 -9.55 -9.21
CA ARG A 149 5.47 -9.83 -10.38
C ARG A 149 5.66 -8.58 -11.26
N PRO A 150 6.34 -7.54 -10.74
CA PRO A 150 6.56 -6.31 -11.49
C PRO A 150 7.33 -6.59 -12.78
N LEU A 151 7.06 -5.78 -13.81
CA LEU A 151 7.77 -5.86 -15.09
C LEU A 151 9.18 -5.28 -15.00
N ARG A 152 9.35 -4.23 -14.18
CA ARG A 152 10.62 -3.55 -13.95
C ARG A 152 11.11 -3.81 -12.54
N ASN A 153 12.39 -4.06 -12.37
CA ASN A 153 12.99 -4.26 -11.06
C ASN A 153 12.92 -2.97 -10.23
N SER A 154 13.23 -1.83 -10.86
CA SER A 154 13.09 -0.47 -10.30
C SER A 154 11.68 -0.15 -9.78
N VAL A 155 10.64 -0.60 -10.49
CA VAL A 155 9.24 -0.45 -10.05
C VAL A 155 8.96 -1.34 -8.85
N GLY A 156 9.54 -2.54 -8.79
CA GLY A 156 9.45 -3.41 -7.63
C GLY A 156 10.00 -2.76 -6.36
N GLU A 157 11.17 -2.10 -6.45
CA GLU A 157 11.79 -1.36 -5.36
C GLU A 157 10.96 -0.14 -4.94
N SER A 158 10.52 0.66 -5.92
CA SER A 158 9.63 1.80 -5.66
C SER A 158 8.33 1.35 -4.99
N MET A 159 7.79 0.19 -5.37
CA MET A 159 6.58 -0.35 -4.78
C MET A 159 6.80 -0.82 -3.34
N LYS A 160 7.95 -1.45 -3.04
CA LYS A 160 8.34 -1.79 -1.65
C LYS A 160 8.34 -0.53 -0.78
N MET A 161 9.01 0.54 -1.22
CA MET A 161 9.10 1.79 -0.48
C MET A 161 7.72 2.42 -0.24
N ARG A 162 6.87 2.48 -1.26
CA ARG A 162 5.50 3.03 -1.13
C ARG A 162 4.63 2.21 -0.21
N LEU A 163 4.66 0.87 -0.31
CA LEU A 163 3.88 0.00 0.57
C LEU A 163 4.36 0.13 2.01
N SER A 164 5.68 0.13 2.26
CA SER A 164 6.22 0.34 3.60
C SER A 164 5.77 1.68 4.20
N CYS A 165 5.86 2.77 3.44
CA CYS A 165 5.40 4.09 3.88
C CYS A 165 3.89 4.09 4.20
N TRP A 166 3.08 3.47 3.35
CA TRP A 166 1.63 3.40 3.53
C TRP A 166 1.23 2.60 4.78
N PHE A 167 1.80 1.41 4.97
CA PHE A 167 1.55 0.60 6.17
C PHE A 167 2.10 1.26 7.44
N LEU A 168 3.26 1.91 7.39
CA LEU A 168 3.77 2.69 8.52
C LEU A 168 2.76 3.78 8.90
N THR A 169 2.27 4.55 7.92
CA THR A 169 1.26 5.59 8.15
C THR A 169 -0.02 5.03 8.76
N LEU A 170 -0.48 3.87 8.28
CA LEU A 170 -1.62 3.18 8.87
C LEU A 170 -1.38 2.79 10.32
N ASN A 171 -0.23 2.18 10.60
CA ASN A 171 0.06 1.62 11.91
C ASN A 171 0.42 2.68 12.96
N THR A 172 1.12 3.75 12.58
CA THR A 172 1.62 4.75 13.55
C THR A 172 0.70 5.93 13.73
N ILE A 173 -0.12 6.27 12.73
CA ILE A 173 -0.98 7.46 12.76
C ILE A 173 -2.45 7.06 12.76
N ILE A 174 -2.89 6.31 11.74
CA ILE A 174 -4.33 6.08 11.51
C ILE A 174 -4.93 5.18 12.59
N LEU A 175 -4.30 4.05 12.90
CA LEU A 175 -4.82 3.11 13.90
C LEU A 175 -4.89 3.72 15.31
N PRO A 176 -3.84 4.37 15.85
CA PRO A 176 -3.93 5.03 17.15
C PRO A 176 -5.02 6.11 17.20
N LEU A 177 -5.20 6.89 16.13
CA LEU A 177 -6.27 7.90 16.06
C LEU A 177 -7.66 7.25 16.07
N ILE A 178 -7.87 6.16 15.34
CA ILE A 178 -9.12 5.40 15.36
C ILE A 178 -9.37 4.84 16.75
N THR A 179 -8.37 4.22 17.39
CA THR A 179 -8.52 3.68 18.74
C THR A 179 -8.85 4.78 19.74
N LEU A 180 -8.15 5.92 19.71
CA LEU A 180 -8.42 7.08 20.56
C LEU A 180 -9.88 7.54 20.41
N PHE A 181 -10.38 7.63 19.17
CA PHE A 181 -11.75 8.03 18.88
C PHE A 181 -12.78 7.02 19.40
N LEU A 182 -12.49 5.72 19.29
CA LEU A 182 -13.38 4.66 19.77
C LEU A 182 -13.38 4.52 21.31
N THR A 183 -12.25 4.77 21.98
CA THR A 183 -12.13 4.65 23.45
C THR A 183 -12.50 5.92 24.20
N TYR A 184 -12.59 7.07 23.52
CA TYR A 184 -12.98 8.34 24.13
C TYR A 184 -14.35 8.31 24.87
N PRO A 185 -15.45 7.79 24.28
CA PRO A 185 -16.75 7.79 24.95
C PRO A 185 -16.79 6.93 26.21
N THR A 186 -16.07 5.79 26.22
CA THR A 186 -15.95 4.95 27.42
C THR A 186 -15.24 5.67 28.56
N PHE A 187 -14.20 6.46 28.25
CA PHE A 187 -13.48 7.24 29.24
C PHE A 187 -14.35 8.33 29.85
N LYS A 188 -15.13 9.03 29.00
CA LYS A 188 -16.06 10.08 29.45
C LYS A 188 -17.12 9.54 30.42
N SER A 189 -17.75 8.41 30.08
CA SER A 189 -18.77 7.79 30.95
C SER A 189 -18.20 7.36 32.31
N GLN A 190 -16.98 6.82 32.34
CA GLN A 190 -16.35 6.40 33.59
C GLN A 190 -16.01 7.59 34.50
N THR A 191 -15.54 8.70 33.92
CA THR A 191 -15.28 9.94 34.68
C THR A 191 -16.57 10.54 35.25
N GLU A 192 -17.66 10.56 34.48
CA GLU A 192 -18.95 11.08 34.96
C GLU A 192 -19.52 10.23 36.12
N ASN A 193 -19.41 8.90 36.04
CA ASN A 193 -19.84 8.00 37.12
C ASN A 193 -19.00 8.16 38.39
N THR A 194 -17.68 8.37 38.26
CA THR A 194 -16.79 8.56 39.41
C THR A 194 -17.05 9.90 40.10
N ILE A 195 -17.37 10.95 39.33
CA ILE A 195 -17.77 12.25 39.89
C ILE A 195 -19.13 12.15 40.61
N GLN A 196 -20.11 11.44 40.03
CA GLN A 196 -21.42 11.23 40.66
C GLN A 196 -21.34 10.44 41.97
N HIS A 197 -20.53 9.38 42.03
CA HIS A 197 -20.38 8.58 43.24
C HIS A 197 -19.38 9.16 44.25
N GLY A 198 -18.35 9.89 43.81
CA GLY A 198 -17.35 10.49 44.69
C GLY A 198 -17.77 11.80 45.35
N ILE A 199 -18.83 12.47 44.85
CA ILE A 199 -19.37 13.71 45.44
C ILE A 199 -20.46 13.41 46.51
N ILE A 200 -20.97 12.18 46.60
CA ILE A 200 -21.98 11.76 47.60
C ILE A 200 -21.38 10.85 48.69
N ASP A 201 -20.09 11.00 48.99
CA ASP A 201 -19.62 10.76 50.36
C ASP A 201 -19.25 12.11 50.95
N PRO A 202 -20.24 12.89 51.45
CA PRO A 202 -19.90 14.02 52.28
C PRO A 202 -19.12 13.46 53.46
N ILE A 203 -17.88 13.94 53.58
CA ILE A 203 -17.05 13.91 54.79
C ILE A 203 -17.84 14.64 55.88
N TRP A 204 -18.86 13.98 56.42
CA TRP A 204 -19.79 14.47 57.44
C TRP A 204 -20.02 13.42 58.53
N ASN A 205 -19.09 12.47 58.66
CA ASN A 205 -19.12 11.50 59.76
C ASN A 205 -17.84 11.51 60.61
N HIS A 206 -17.23 12.70 60.78
CA HIS A 206 -16.38 12.94 61.94
C HIS A 206 -17.25 13.39 63.12
N ASN A 207 -17.67 12.39 63.91
CA ASN A 207 -17.79 12.43 65.37
C ASN A 207 -17.62 13.81 66.03
N THR A 208 -18.71 14.55 66.23
CA THR A 208 -18.78 15.69 67.16
C THR A 208 -19.67 15.40 68.38
N SER A 209 -19.81 14.12 68.75
CA SER A 209 -20.53 13.70 69.96
C SER A 209 -19.72 13.80 71.27
N GLY A 210 -18.46 14.27 71.23
CA GLY A 210 -17.57 14.29 72.41
C GLY A 210 -17.33 15.64 73.11
N ALA A 211 -17.80 16.78 72.58
CA ALA A 211 -17.30 18.10 73.02
C ALA A 211 -18.37 19.06 73.60
N ARG A 212 -19.41 18.56 74.27
CA ARG A 212 -20.45 19.41 74.90
C ARG A 212 -20.59 19.29 76.43
N ALA A 213 -19.63 18.69 77.13
CA ALA A 213 -19.74 18.43 78.58
C ALA A 213 -18.78 19.24 79.49
N ALA A 214 -18.26 20.40 79.08
CA ALA A 214 -17.22 21.11 79.86
C ALA A 214 -17.47 22.61 80.15
N TRP A 215 -18.71 23.11 80.08
CA TRP A 215 -19.01 24.53 80.40
C TRP A 215 -20.21 24.69 81.34
N ALA A 216 -20.33 23.81 82.32
CA ALA A 216 -21.24 23.98 83.45
C ALA A 216 -20.60 23.43 84.74
N ALA A 217 -19.62 24.18 85.25
CA ALA A 217 -19.15 24.12 86.64
C ALA A 217 -18.41 25.43 86.96
#